data_AF-A0A3P8MAQ7-F1
#
_entry.id   AF-A0A3P8MAQ7-F1
#
_cell.length_a   1.000
_cell.length_b   1.000
_cell.length_c   1.000
_cell.angle_alpha   90.00
_cell.angle_beta   90.00
_cell.angle_gamma   90.00
#
_symmetry.space_group_name_H-M   'P 1'
#
loop_
_entity.id
_entity.type
_entity.pdbx_description
1 polymer ?
#
loop_
_entity_poly.entity_id
_entity_poly.type
_entity_poly.pdbx_seq_one_letter_code
_entity_poly.pdbx_strand_id
1 'polypeptide(L)'
;MTAPVQGETRRTRLTDREVQSLRKMIGWREDWMGRARPRAERAPEVQERETRMRAWFAAEGIDPLQPLPKGVRPRAMEALGIESVEAFAWSLRNIRDRTERADRRAGRPRDPVVVKRIEAIEAYFAAAGIDPLRALPHGARRDCAAALGITYVQVQHAMTRIRGAR
;
A
#
# COMPACT_ATOMS: atom_id res chain seq x y z
N MET A 1 -33.17 11.66 31.80
CA MET A 1 -31.93 11.30 32.51
C MET A 1 -31.07 10.53 31.54
N THR A 2 -30.07 11.19 30.95
CA THR A 2 -29.26 10.65 29.85
C THR A 2 -27.88 10.32 30.40
N ALA A 3 -27.54 9.03 30.46
CA ALA A 3 -26.22 8.58 30.90
C ALA A 3 -25.16 8.89 29.82
N PRO A 4 -23.96 9.39 30.18
CA PRO A 4 -22.90 9.63 29.20
C PRO A 4 -22.20 8.31 28.83
N VAL A 5 -22.04 8.11 27.52
CA VAL A 5 -21.29 7.01 26.91
C VAL A 5 -19.80 7.22 27.18
N GLN A 6 -19.25 6.49 28.15
CA GLN A 6 -17.80 6.38 28.34
C GLN A 6 -17.26 5.27 27.46
N GLY A 7 -16.46 5.64 26.45
CA GLY A 7 -15.83 4.67 25.56
C GLY A 7 -14.90 5.25 24.50
N GLU A 8 -14.49 6.51 24.59
CA GLU A 8 -13.34 6.99 23.81
C GLU A 8 -12.07 6.48 24.47
N THR A 9 -11.57 5.33 24.00
CA THR A 9 -10.20 4.89 24.28
C THR A 9 -9.23 5.88 23.64
N ARG A 10 -9.01 7.03 24.31
CA ARG A 10 -7.88 7.92 24.01
C ARG A 10 -6.63 7.07 24.19
N ARG A 11 -5.96 6.70 23.08
CA ARG A 11 -4.60 6.18 23.14
C ARG A 11 -3.73 7.28 23.74
N THR A 12 -3.47 7.17 25.04
CA THR A 12 -2.50 8.01 25.74
C THR A 12 -1.18 7.84 25.02
N ARG A 13 -0.61 8.94 24.52
CA ARG A 13 0.74 8.88 23.95
C ARG A 13 1.66 8.43 25.08
N LEU A 14 2.49 7.43 24.80
CA LEU A 14 3.51 6.99 25.75
C LEU A 14 4.40 8.18 26.08
N THR A 15 4.69 8.33 27.37
CA THR A 15 5.67 9.28 27.87
C THR A 15 7.08 8.84 27.46
N ASP A 16 8.02 9.77 27.41
CA ASP A 16 9.41 9.48 27.03
C ASP A 16 10.06 8.42 27.93
N ARG A 17 9.64 8.36 29.20
CA ARG A 17 10.09 7.37 30.18
C ARG A 17 9.58 5.96 29.88
N GLU A 18 8.33 5.83 29.43
CA GLU A 18 7.74 4.56 29.01
C GLU A 18 8.39 4.06 27.72
N VAL A 19 8.67 4.98 26.77
CA VAL A 19 9.40 4.67 25.54
C VAL A 19 10.81 4.17 25.84
N GLN A 20 11.54 4.81 26.76
CA GLN A 20 12.88 4.34 27.16
C GLN A 20 12.84 2.96 27.85
N SER A 21 11.85 2.74 28.71
CA SER A 21 11.67 1.44 29.39
C SER A 21 11.39 0.33 28.38
N LEU A 22 10.54 0.59 27.38
CA LEU A 22 10.25 -0.35 26.29
C LEU A 22 11.49 -0.63 25.44
N ARG A 23 12.26 0.39 25.07
CA ARG A 23 13.52 0.24 24.32
C ARG A 23 14.48 -0.69 25.06
N LYS A 24 14.66 -0.49 26.37
CA LYS A 24 15.52 -1.34 27.20
C LYS A 24 15.00 -2.79 27.27
N MET A 25 13.68 -2.97 27.41
CA MET A 25 13.04 -4.28 27.51
C MET A 25 13.19 -5.12 26.25
N ILE A 26 13.06 -4.52 25.06
CA ILE A 26 13.17 -5.23 23.78
C ILE A 26 14.63 -5.35 23.27
N GLY A 27 15.61 -4.93 24.08
CA GLY A 27 17.02 -4.90 23.67
C GLY A 27 17.27 -3.97 22.48
N TRP A 28 16.50 -2.89 22.36
CA TRP A 28 16.61 -1.92 21.28
C TRP A 28 18.01 -1.29 21.28
N ARG A 29 18.61 -1.23 20.10
CA ARG A 29 19.92 -0.61 19.88
C ARG A 29 19.77 0.51 18.84
N GLU A 30 20.53 1.60 19.00
CA GLU A 30 20.49 2.73 18.06
C GLU A 30 20.91 2.33 16.64
N ASP A 31 21.78 1.32 16.49
CA ASP A 31 22.20 0.75 15.22
C ASP A 31 21.09 -0.06 14.51
N TRP A 32 20.02 -0.46 15.20
CA TRP A 32 18.80 -1.00 14.57
C TRP A 32 18.04 0.07 13.78
N MET A 33 18.38 1.35 13.94
CA MET A 33 18.05 2.39 12.96
C MET A 33 18.91 2.27 11.69
N GLY A 34 19.47 1.09 11.39
CA GLY A 34 20.12 0.75 10.13
C GLY A 34 19.26 1.20 8.95
N ARG A 35 19.58 2.38 8.41
CA ARG A 35 18.78 3.11 7.42
C ARG A 35 17.28 3.00 7.65
N ALA A 36 16.82 3.13 8.90
CA ALA A 36 15.49 3.66 9.13
C ALA A 36 15.56 5.12 8.65
N ARG A 37 15.45 5.31 7.32
CA ARG A 37 15.36 6.63 6.71
C ARG A 37 14.35 7.36 7.56
N PRO A 38 14.71 8.53 8.10
CA PRO A 38 13.86 9.20 9.06
C PRO A 38 12.45 9.17 8.51
N ARG A 39 11.46 8.97 9.38
CA ARG A 39 10.08 9.37 9.14
C ARG A 39 10.07 10.91 9.05
N ALA A 40 10.97 11.46 8.23
CA ALA A 40 11.16 12.85 7.97
C ALA A 40 9.83 13.27 7.39
N GLU A 41 9.19 14.19 8.09
CA GLU A 41 8.72 15.42 7.48
C GLU A 41 9.17 15.47 6.03
N ARG A 42 8.22 15.16 5.13
CA ARG A 42 8.44 14.97 3.71
C ARG A 42 9.36 16.08 3.23
N ALA A 43 10.63 15.77 2.96
CA ALA A 43 11.57 16.78 2.51
C ALA A 43 10.91 17.53 1.35
N PRO A 44 10.87 18.87 1.36
CA PRO A 44 10.15 19.66 0.35
C PRO A 44 10.51 19.23 -1.08
N GLU A 45 11.77 18.82 -1.28
CA GLU A 45 12.30 18.23 -2.51
C GLU A 45 11.56 16.98 -3.00
N VAL A 46 11.12 16.09 -2.09
CA VAL A 46 10.31 14.90 -2.42
C VAL A 46 8.94 15.32 -2.93
N GLN A 47 8.32 16.28 -2.27
CA GLN A 47 6.97 16.73 -2.61
C GLN A 47 6.96 17.53 -3.92
N GLU A 48 8.00 18.33 -4.15
CA GLU A 48 8.22 19.02 -5.40
C GLU A 48 8.51 18.04 -6.55
N ARG A 49 9.37 17.04 -6.34
CA ARG A 49 9.63 15.98 -7.32
C ARG A 49 8.36 15.20 -7.66
N GLU A 50 7.56 14.81 -6.66
CA GLU A 50 6.28 14.14 -6.89
C GLU A 50 5.30 15.02 -7.67
N THR A 51 5.25 16.32 -7.38
CA THR A 51 4.40 17.29 -8.10
C THR A 51 4.81 17.40 -9.56
N ARG A 52 6.10 17.58 -9.83
CA ARG A 52 6.65 17.63 -11.20
C ARG A 52 6.36 16.35 -11.98
N MET A 53 6.59 15.20 -11.35
CA MET A 53 6.35 13.89 -11.96
C MET A 53 4.85 13.65 -12.25
N ARG A 54 3.96 14.09 -11.37
CA ARG A 54 2.50 14.06 -11.61
C ARG A 54 2.09 14.96 -12.77
N ALA A 55 2.62 16.19 -12.82
CA ALA A 55 2.34 17.12 -13.91
C ALA A 55 2.82 16.54 -15.26
N TRP A 56 4.01 15.94 -15.28
CA TRP A 56 4.54 15.29 -16.47
C TRP A 56 3.69 14.10 -16.92
N PHE A 57 3.29 13.21 -16.01
CA PHE A 57 2.40 12.09 -16.36
C PHE A 57 1.04 12.57 -16.88
N ALA A 58 0.48 13.63 -16.29
CA ALA A 58 -0.77 14.21 -16.79
C ALA A 58 -0.62 14.78 -18.21
N ALA A 59 0.50 15.46 -18.49
CA ALA A 59 0.80 16.01 -19.81
C ALA A 59 0.99 14.91 -20.87
N GLU A 60 1.61 13.78 -20.50
CA GLU A 60 1.82 12.63 -21.40
C GLU A 60 0.62 11.66 -21.42
N GLY A 61 -0.47 11.95 -20.71
CA GLY A 61 -1.65 11.08 -20.64
C GLY A 61 -1.39 9.72 -19.99
N ILE A 62 -0.38 9.62 -19.13
CA ILE A 62 0.03 8.38 -18.47
C ILE A 62 -0.72 8.21 -17.16
N ASP A 63 -1.42 7.09 -17.02
CA ASP A 63 -1.98 6.68 -15.73
C ASP A 63 -0.85 6.12 -14.82
N PRO A 64 -0.54 6.78 -13.69
CA PRO A 64 0.49 6.30 -12.79
C PRO A 64 0.15 4.95 -12.15
N LEU A 65 -1.12 4.50 -12.14
CA LEU A 65 -1.54 3.19 -11.63
C LEU A 65 -1.16 2.05 -12.59
N GLN A 66 -1.04 2.33 -13.88
CA GLN A 66 -0.71 1.32 -14.90
C GLN A 66 0.80 1.13 -15.06
N PRO A 67 1.26 -0.05 -15.52
CA PRO A 67 2.65 -0.23 -15.93
C PRO A 67 3.05 0.83 -16.96
N LEU A 68 4.21 1.47 -16.77
CA LEU A 68 4.70 2.46 -17.72
C LEU A 68 4.98 1.80 -19.08
N PRO A 69 4.56 2.41 -20.20
CA PRO A 69 4.91 1.91 -21.53
C PRO A 69 6.42 1.83 -21.74
N LYS A 70 6.86 0.96 -22.66
CA LYS A 70 8.28 0.79 -23.00
C LYS A 70 8.86 2.14 -23.43
N GLY A 71 10.03 2.51 -22.89
CA GLY A 71 10.70 3.78 -23.22
C GLY A 71 10.18 5.01 -22.46
N VAL A 72 9.04 4.93 -21.76
CA VAL A 72 8.53 6.05 -20.95
C VAL A 72 9.37 6.29 -19.70
N ARG A 73 9.82 5.21 -19.02
CA ARG A 73 10.70 5.34 -17.84
C ARG A 73 11.99 6.14 -18.12
N PRO A 74 12.82 5.80 -19.13
CA PRO A 74 14.04 6.57 -19.41
C PRO A 74 13.73 8.02 -19.80
N ARG A 75 12.70 8.27 -20.63
CA ARG A 75 12.26 9.62 -20.99
C ARG A 75 11.81 10.45 -19.78
N ALA A 76 11.06 9.84 -18.86
CA ALA A 76 10.61 10.48 -17.64
C ALA A 76 11.78 10.79 -16.70
N MET A 77 12.75 9.87 -16.60
CA MET A 77 13.95 10.09 -15.79
C MET A 77 14.79 11.26 -16.33
N GLU A 78 14.97 11.34 -17.65
CA GLU A 78 15.66 12.44 -18.32
C GLU A 78 14.91 13.77 -18.12
N ALA A 79 13.61 13.81 -18.44
CA ALA A 79 12.79 15.01 -18.35
C ALA A 79 12.65 15.57 -16.91
N LEU A 80 12.73 14.69 -15.90
CA LEU A 80 12.56 15.06 -14.49
C LEU A 80 13.90 15.20 -13.75
N GLY A 81 15.05 15.00 -14.43
CA GLY A 81 16.38 15.02 -13.80
C GLY A 81 16.53 13.99 -12.70
N ILE A 82 15.98 12.78 -12.89
CA ILE A 82 16.06 11.69 -11.90
C ILE A 82 17.20 10.76 -12.30
N GLU A 83 18.31 10.88 -11.60
CA GLU A 83 19.57 10.18 -11.92
C GLU A 83 19.58 8.70 -11.54
N SER A 84 18.67 8.26 -10.65
CA SER A 84 18.64 6.89 -10.16
C SER A 84 17.30 6.21 -10.45
N VAL A 85 17.39 4.99 -10.99
CA VAL A 85 16.23 4.10 -11.21
C VAL A 85 15.50 3.81 -9.90
N GLU A 86 16.24 3.71 -8.79
CA GLU A 86 15.67 3.50 -7.46
C GLU A 86 14.87 4.72 -6.99
N ALA A 87 15.41 5.92 -7.22
CA ALA A 87 14.73 7.17 -6.90
C ALA A 87 13.46 7.33 -7.73
N PHE A 88 13.52 6.99 -9.03
CA PHE A 88 12.35 6.98 -9.90
C PHE A 88 11.30 5.96 -9.46
N ALA A 89 11.70 4.73 -9.16
CA ALA A 89 10.82 3.67 -8.71
C ALA A 89 10.14 4.02 -7.38
N TRP A 90 10.89 4.65 -6.47
CA TRP A 90 10.36 5.14 -5.19
C TRP A 90 9.33 6.25 -5.39
N SER A 91 9.62 7.25 -6.22
CA SER A 91 8.66 8.33 -6.53
C SER A 91 7.41 7.80 -7.22
N LEU A 92 7.54 6.86 -8.16
CA LEU A 92 6.41 6.21 -8.81
C LEU A 92 5.52 5.48 -7.80
N ARG A 93 6.13 4.76 -6.84
CA ARG A 93 5.42 4.05 -5.79
C ARG A 93 4.63 5.00 -4.89
N ASN A 94 5.23 6.11 -4.46
CA ASN A 94 4.53 7.10 -3.65
C ASN A 94 3.36 7.75 -4.40
N ILE A 95 3.54 8.06 -5.69
CA ILE A 95 2.47 8.61 -6.52
C ILE A 95 1.31 7.61 -6.58
N ARG A 96 1.59 6.33 -6.89
CA ARG A 96 0.58 5.25 -6.88
C ARG A 96 -0.15 5.15 -5.55
N ASP A 97 0.58 5.02 -4.44
CA ASP A 97 0.00 4.88 -3.11
C ASP A 97 -0.93 6.05 -2.75
N ARG A 98 -0.54 7.28 -3.13
CA ARG A 98 -1.38 8.47 -2.90
C ARG A 98 -2.59 8.50 -3.83
N THR A 99 -2.43 8.16 -5.11
CA THR A 99 -3.55 8.09 -6.07
C THR A 99 -4.55 7.02 -5.63
N GLU A 100 -4.10 5.82 -5.27
CA GLU A 100 -4.96 4.75 -4.72
C GLU A 100 -5.69 5.16 -3.42
N ARG A 101 -5.04 5.95 -2.56
CA ARG A 101 -5.69 6.49 -1.36
C ARG A 101 -6.71 7.57 -1.69
N ALA A 102 -6.42 8.42 -2.68
CA ALA A 102 -7.34 9.45 -3.15
C ALA A 102 -8.57 8.83 -3.82
N ASP A 103 -8.38 7.86 -4.71
CA ASP A 103 -9.46 7.12 -5.38
C ASP A 103 -10.34 6.39 -4.37
N ARG A 104 -9.74 5.76 -3.35
CA ARG A 104 -10.49 5.16 -2.22
C ARG A 104 -11.36 6.17 -1.48
N ARG A 105 -10.85 7.38 -1.23
CA ARG A 105 -11.62 8.45 -0.56
C ARG A 105 -12.71 9.03 -1.45
N ALA A 106 -12.46 9.09 -2.76
CA ALA A 106 -13.39 9.61 -3.76
C ALA A 106 -14.42 8.57 -4.23
N GLY A 107 -14.37 7.34 -3.74
CA GLY A 107 -15.26 6.26 -4.16
C GLY A 107 -15.06 5.84 -5.63
N ARG A 108 -13.92 6.17 -6.26
CA ARG A 108 -13.65 5.79 -7.65
C ARG A 108 -13.50 4.27 -7.78
N PRO A 109 -13.98 3.69 -8.89
CA PRO A 109 -13.94 2.26 -9.10
C PRO A 109 -12.49 1.78 -9.10
N ARG A 110 -12.26 0.69 -8.36
CA ARG A 110 -10.96 0.01 -8.28
C ARG A 110 -10.48 -0.36 -9.69
N ASP A 111 -9.17 -0.43 -9.87
CA ASP A 111 -8.54 -0.97 -11.08
C ASP A 111 -9.32 -2.21 -11.56
N PRO A 112 -9.89 -2.21 -12.78
CA PRO A 112 -10.72 -3.30 -13.29
C PRO A 112 -10.03 -4.67 -13.21
N VAL A 113 -8.70 -4.70 -13.32
CA VAL A 113 -7.91 -5.94 -13.20
C VAL A 113 -7.91 -6.44 -11.76
N VAL A 114 -7.84 -5.54 -10.78
CA VAL A 114 -7.91 -5.89 -9.35
C VAL A 114 -9.32 -6.31 -8.96
N VAL A 115 -10.35 -5.65 -9.51
CA VAL A 115 -11.76 -6.03 -9.31
C VAL A 115 -12.00 -7.45 -9.81
N LYS A 116 -11.70 -7.72 -11.09
CA LYS A 116 -11.84 -9.05 -11.68
C LYS A 116 -11.06 -10.12 -10.91
N ARG A 117 -9.87 -9.77 -10.40
CA ARG A 117 -9.08 -10.69 -9.56
C ARG A 117 -9.75 -10.98 -8.22
N ILE A 118 -10.30 -9.96 -7.56
CA ILE A 118 -11.06 -10.14 -6.31
C ILE A 118 -12.28 -11.01 -6.56
N GLU A 119 -13.05 -10.72 -7.62
CA GLU A 119 -14.23 -11.50 -8.01
C GLU A 119 -13.87 -12.96 -8.31
N ALA A 120 -12.80 -13.22 -9.05
CA ALA A 120 -12.34 -14.58 -9.35
C ALA A 120 -11.91 -15.35 -8.09
N ILE A 121 -11.29 -14.66 -7.12
CA ILE A 121 -10.89 -15.26 -5.84
C ILE A 121 -12.12 -15.54 -4.97
N GLU A 122 -13.08 -14.61 -4.90
CA GLU A 122 -14.34 -14.81 -4.18
C GLU A 122 -15.15 -15.96 -4.78
N ALA A 123 -15.21 -16.06 -6.11
CA ALA A 123 -15.87 -17.16 -6.82
C ALA A 123 -15.18 -18.51 -6.56
N TYR A 124 -13.84 -18.57 -6.57
CA TYR A 124 -13.10 -19.78 -6.25
C TYR A 124 -13.39 -20.28 -4.83
N PHE A 125 -13.32 -19.38 -3.84
CA PHE A 125 -13.58 -19.77 -2.46
C PHE A 125 -15.05 -20.11 -2.22
N ALA A 126 -16.00 -19.41 -2.85
CA ALA A 126 -17.41 -19.76 -2.81
C ALA A 126 -17.67 -21.16 -3.39
N ALA A 127 -17.08 -21.48 -4.54
CA ALA A 127 -17.19 -22.81 -5.15
C ALA A 127 -16.57 -23.92 -4.28
N ALA A 128 -15.52 -23.60 -3.52
CA ALA A 128 -14.90 -24.52 -2.58
C ALA A 128 -15.66 -24.62 -1.23
N GLY A 129 -16.74 -23.87 -1.03
CA GLY A 129 -17.44 -23.79 0.27
C GLY A 129 -16.62 -23.13 1.38
N ILE A 130 -15.62 -22.34 1.01
CA ILE A 130 -14.68 -21.69 1.92
C ILE A 130 -15.09 -20.23 2.10
N ASP A 131 -15.26 -19.80 3.35
CA ASP A 131 -15.44 -18.38 3.65
C ASP A 131 -14.07 -17.66 3.62
N PRO A 132 -13.83 -16.75 2.65
CA PRO A 132 -12.57 -16.00 2.57
C PRO A 132 -12.33 -15.04 3.76
N LEU A 133 -13.37 -14.72 4.53
CA LEU A 133 -13.27 -13.91 5.74
C LEU A 133 -12.75 -14.72 6.93
N ARG A 134 -12.90 -16.04 6.93
CA ARG A 134 -12.35 -16.94 7.96
C ARG A 134 -10.88 -17.24 7.70
N ALA A 135 -10.24 -17.88 8.69
CA ALA A 135 -8.88 -18.39 8.52
C ALA A 135 -8.89 -19.48 7.43
N LEU A 136 -8.16 -19.25 6.35
CA LEU A 136 -8.04 -20.24 5.29
C LEU A 136 -7.17 -21.42 5.76
N PRO A 137 -7.50 -22.66 5.33
CA PRO A 137 -6.60 -23.80 5.47
C PRO A 137 -5.23 -23.48 4.88
N HIS A 138 -4.17 -24.04 5.48
CA HIS A 138 -2.77 -23.68 5.18
C HIS A 138 -2.42 -23.78 3.67
N GLY A 139 -3.04 -24.72 2.94
CA GLY A 139 -2.86 -24.91 1.49
C GLY A 139 -3.76 -24.06 0.59
N ALA A 140 -4.94 -23.64 1.06
CA ALA A 140 -6.01 -23.12 0.21
C ALA A 140 -5.63 -21.85 -0.58
N ARG A 141 -4.72 -21.02 -0.05
CA ARG A 141 -4.20 -19.84 -0.76
C ARG A 141 -3.26 -20.20 -1.91
N ARG A 142 -2.46 -21.25 -1.75
CA ARG A 142 -1.56 -21.74 -2.81
C ARG A 142 -2.38 -22.41 -3.89
N ASP A 143 -3.39 -23.18 -3.52
CA ASP A 143 -4.28 -23.84 -4.47
C ASP A 143 -5.08 -22.81 -5.28
N CYS A 144 -5.61 -21.77 -4.62
CA CYS A 144 -6.25 -20.64 -5.28
C CYS A 144 -5.31 -19.90 -6.25
N ALA A 145 -4.06 -19.67 -5.83
CA ALA A 145 -3.04 -19.05 -6.69
C ALA A 145 -2.76 -19.90 -7.94
N ALA A 146 -2.60 -21.22 -7.77
CA ALA A 146 -2.38 -22.16 -8.86
C ALA A 146 -3.59 -22.25 -9.80
N ALA A 147 -4.81 -22.36 -9.25
CA ALA A 147 -6.05 -22.48 -10.01
C ALA A 147 -6.36 -21.23 -10.84
N LEU A 148 -6.02 -20.04 -10.33
CA LEU A 148 -6.30 -18.76 -11.00
C LEU A 148 -5.11 -18.24 -11.82
N GLY A 149 -3.97 -18.95 -11.85
CA GLY A 149 -2.78 -18.51 -12.57
C GLY A 149 -2.19 -17.18 -12.05
N ILE A 150 -2.36 -16.92 -10.75
CA ILE A 150 -1.90 -15.69 -10.09
C ILE A 150 -0.89 -16.02 -8.98
N THR A 151 -0.17 -15.03 -8.48
CA THR A 151 0.81 -15.25 -7.42
C THR A 151 0.16 -15.33 -6.05
N TYR A 152 0.78 -16.08 -5.13
CA TYR A 152 0.38 -16.15 -3.72
C TYR A 152 0.24 -14.76 -3.07
N VAL A 153 1.15 -13.84 -3.40
CA VAL A 153 1.12 -12.45 -2.90
C VAL A 153 -0.11 -11.71 -3.42
N GLN A 154 -0.51 -11.93 -4.67
CA GLN A 154 -1.73 -11.34 -5.25
C GLN A 154 -2.98 -11.87 -4.56
N VAL A 155 -3.03 -13.17 -4.21
CA VAL A 155 -4.12 -13.74 -3.40
C VAL A 155 -4.17 -13.11 -2.01
N GLN A 156 -3.03 -13.01 -1.31
CA GLN A 156 -2.98 -12.36 0.01
C GLN A 156 -3.47 -10.91 -0.04
N HIS A 157 -2.98 -10.12 -1.01
CA HIS A 157 -3.40 -8.73 -1.18
C HIS A 157 -4.89 -8.61 -1.47
N ALA A 158 -5.46 -9.49 -2.30
CA ALA A 158 -6.90 -9.51 -2.57
C ALA A 158 -7.69 -9.86 -1.29
N MET A 159 -7.27 -10.86 -0.53
CA MET A 159 -7.91 -11.24 0.72
C MET A 159 -7.90 -10.14 1.79
N THR A 160 -6.77 -9.46 1.99
CA THR A 160 -6.69 -8.31 2.91
C THR A 160 -7.67 -7.21 2.49
N ARG A 161 -7.89 -7.05 1.18
CA ARG A 161 -8.83 -6.06 0.63
C ARG A 161 -10.29 -6.50 0.76
N ILE A 162 -10.61 -7.78 0.57
CA ILE A 162 -11.95 -8.34 0.79
C ILE A 162 -12.36 -8.11 2.26
N ARG A 163 -11.45 -8.38 3.20
CA ARG A 163 -11.69 -8.16 4.64
C ARG A 163 -11.84 -6.69 5.04
N GLY A 164 -11.19 -5.77 4.34
CA GLY A 164 -11.27 -4.33 4.64
C GLY A 164 -12.38 -3.58 3.92
N ALA A 165 -13.14 -4.26 3.05
CA ALA A 165 -14.23 -3.67 2.27
C ALA A 165 -15.63 -3.92 2.88
N ARG A 166 -15.70 -4.77 3.90
CA ARG A 166 -16.90 -5.10 4.69
C ARG A 166 -16.66 -4.67 6.13
#